data_AF-A0A017HUS6-F1
#
_entry.id   AF-A0A017HUS6-F1
#
_cell.length_a   1.000
_cell.length_b   1.000
_cell.length_c   1.000
_cell.angle_alpha   90.00
_cell.angle_beta   90.00
_cell.angle_gamma   90.00
#
_symmetry.space_group_name_H-M   'P 1'
#
loop_
_entity.id
_entity.type
_entity.pdbx_description
1 polymer ?
#
loop_
_entity_poly.entity_id
_entity_poly.type
_entity_poly.pdbx_seq_one_letter_code
_entity_poly.pdbx_strand_id
1 'polypeptide(L)'
;MSGEVLDVVQRLVLSAPGEVVVLVLAVAVALPAPDVDLWAIRLLHHRSILTHSVLLPLLVSWFLPELGPAAVAGVSLGVAVHLAADLLSPSHGFGRVYWPEPFQVSLGRWSALWLMLNALGASWLAVAVLPAGEAWRYLAAGVGAVAAVGYGLRKERSVLSALVALGVVAAGHAPRWWLG
;
A
#
# COMPACT_ATOMS: atom_id res chain seq x y z
N MET A 1 -13.10 -26.03 17.13
CA MET A 1 -13.13 -24.84 18.02
C MET A 1 -14.56 -24.62 18.43
N SER A 2 -14.85 -24.40 19.72
CA SER A 2 -16.23 -24.17 20.19
C SER A 2 -16.75 -22.82 19.68
N GLY A 3 -18.08 -22.71 19.56
CA GLY A 3 -18.74 -21.48 19.10
C GLY A 3 -18.39 -20.24 19.93
N GLU A 4 -18.15 -20.39 21.23
CA GLU A 4 -17.72 -19.28 22.11
C GLU A 4 -16.37 -18.69 21.72
N VAL A 5 -15.39 -19.51 21.33
CA VAL A 5 -14.07 -19.00 20.96
C VAL A 5 -14.14 -18.19 19.67
N LEU A 6 -14.95 -18.63 18.70
CA LEU A 6 -15.18 -17.88 17.46
C LEU A 6 -15.89 -16.55 17.74
N ASP A 7 -16.85 -16.54 18.67
CA ASP A 7 -17.59 -15.35 19.05
C ASP A 7 -16.69 -14.30 19.74
N VAL A 8 -15.79 -14.73 20.63
CA VAL A 8 -14.81 -13.84 21.27
C VAL A 8 -13.83 -13.28 20.25
N VAL A 9 -13.31 -14.11 19.34
CA VAL A 9 -12.40 -13.66 18.29
C VAL A 9 -13.08 -12.66 17.37
N GLN A 10 -14.32 -12.90 16.95
CA GLN A 10 -15.08 -11.96 16.13
C GLN A 10 -15.31 -10.63 16.84
N ARG A 11 -15.69 -10.64 18.12
CA ARG A 11 -15.88 -9.41 18.90
C ARG A 11 -14.58 -8.62 19.07
N LEU A 12 -13.46 -9.31 19.25
CA LEU A 12 -12.15 -8.67 19.37
C LEU A 12 -11.71 -8.07 18.03
N VAL A 13 -11.86 -8.78 16.92
CA VAL A 13 -11.49 -8.28 15.58
C VAL A 13 -12.36 -7.09 15.17
N LEU A 14 -13.67 -7.16 15.42
CA LEU A 14 -14.63 -6.10 15.08
C LEU A 14 -14.61 -4.93 16.06
N SER A 15 -13.81 -4.99 17.12
CA SER A 15 -13.60 -3.86 18.03
C SER A 15 -12.65 -2.83 17.41
N ALA A 16 -12.73 -1.58 17.84
CA ALA A 16 -11.79 -0.55 17.36
C ALA A 16 -10.31 -0.94 17.55
N PRO A 17 -9.88 -1.52 18.69
CA PRO A 17 -8.53 -2.07 18.83
C PRO A 17 -8.20 -3.20 17.84
N GLY A 18 -9.17 -4.08 17.55
CA GLY A 18 -9.01 -5.16 16.57
C GLY A 18 -8.77 -4.62 15.16
N GLU A 19 -9.58 -3.65 14.74
CA GLU A 19 -9.43 -2.97 13.45
C GLU A 19 -8.08 -2.23 13.33
N VAL A 20 -7.56 -1.64 14.43
CA VAL A 20 -6.20 -1.07 14.46
C VAL A 20 -5.14 -2.14 14.22
N VAL A 21 -5.27 -3.32 14.85
CA VAL A 21 -4.36 -4.44 14.63
C VAL A 21 -4.43 -4.92 13.18
N VAL A 22 -5.63 -5.06 12.62
CA VAL A 22 -5.83 -5.43 11.21
C VAL A 22 -5.15 -4.42 10.29
N LEU A 23 -5.33 -3.12 10.51
CA LEU A 23 -4.67 -2.07 9.75
C LEU A 23 -3.14 -2.26 9.74
N VAL A 24 -2.54 -2.42 10.92
CA VAL A 24 -1.07 -2.56 11.06
C VAL A 24 -0.56 -3.83 10.39
N LEU A 25 -1.24 -4.97 10.60
CA LEU A 25 -0.86 -6.24 9.99
C LEU A 25 -0.99 -6.20 8.47
N ALA A 26 -2.07 -5.60 7.96
CA ALA A 26 -2.29 -5.43 6.53
C ALA A 26 -1.20 -4.56 5.89
N VAL A 27 -0.76 -3.47 6.54
CA VAL A 27 0.40 -2.69 6.09
C VAL A 27 1.65 -3.55 6.01
N ALA A 28 1.96 -4.30 7.08
CA ALA A 28 3.17 -5.12 7.14
C ALA A 28 3.20 -6.20 6.05
N VAL A 29 2.06 -6.84 5.78
CA VAL A 29 1.92 -7.85 4.72
C VAL A 29 1.97 -7.23 3.32
N ALA A 30 1.42 -6.03 3.15
CA ALA A 30 1.35 -5.37 1.85
C ALA A 30 2.64 -4.66 1.43
N LEU A 31 3.51 -4.29 2.38
CA LEU A 31 4.81 -3.68 2.07
C LEU A 31 5.64 -4.47 1.05
N PRO A 32 5.82 -5.80 1.15
CA PRO A 32 6.51 -6.58 0.12
C PRO A 32 5.59 -7.07 -1.03
N ALA A 33 4.29 -6.82 -0.97
CA ALA A 33 3.34 -7.47 -1.88
C ALA A 33 3.51 -7.08 -3.36
N PRO A 34 3.88 -5.85 -3.74
CA PRO A 34 4.17 -5.52 -5.14
C PRO A 34 5.27 -6.40 -5.77
N ASP A 35 6.26 -6.81 -4.97
CA ASP A 35 7.37 -7.69 -5.40
C ASP A 35 6.95 -9.15 -5.62
N VAL A 36 5.67 -9.51 -5.43
CA VAL A 36 5.18 -10.85 -5.77
C VAL A 36 5.34 -11.17 -7.26
N ASP A 37 5.52 -10.15 -8.10
CA ASP A 37 5.86 -10.33 -9.51
C ASP A 37 7.16 -11.11 -9.74
N LEU A 38 8.09 -11.07 -8.79
CA LEU A 38 9.33 -11.84 -8.83
C LEU A 38 9.09 -13.35 -8.85
N TRP A 39 8.01 -13.83 -8.22
CA TRP A 39 7.65 -15.26 -8.23
C TRP A 39 7.16 -15.73 -9.59
N ALA A 40 6.61 -14.81 -10.37
CA ALA A 40 6.11 -15.06 -11.72
C ALA A 40 6.84 -14.18 -12.74
N ILE A 41 8.17 -14.02 -12.58
CA ILE A 41 8.98 -13.07 -13.36
C ILE A 41 8.84 -13.24 -14.87
N ARG A 42 8.64 -14.48 -15.34
CA ARG A 42 8.43 -14.79 -16.77
C ARG A 42 7.09 -14.29 -17.30
N LEU A 43 6.09 -14.09 -16.44
CA LEU A 43 4.75 -13.63 -16.81
C LEU A 43 4.58 -12.14 -16.54
N LEU A 44 5.04 -11.67 -15.37
CA LEU A 44 4.75 -10.32 -14.89
C LEU A 44 5.89 -9.32 -15.15
N HIS A 45 7.12 -9.83 -15.33
CA HIS A 45 8.36 -9.06 -15.26
C HIS A 45 8.56 -8.39 -13.88
N HIS A 46 9.79 -8.01 -13.56
CA HIS A 46 10.03 -7.24 -12.33
C HIS A 46 9.39 -5.86 -12.51
N ARG A 47 8.67 -5.42 -11.48
CA ARG A 47 7.89 -4.18 -11.46
C ARG A 47 6.81 -4.17 -12.51
N SER A 48 5.94 -5.16 -12.44
CA SER A 48 4.80 -5.25 -13.35
C SER A 48 3.88 -4.05 -13.17
N ILE A 49 3.36 -3.51 -14.27
CA ILE A 49 2.34 -2.46 -14.26
C ILE A 49 1.11 -2.86 -13.42
N LEU A 50 0.86 -4.16 -13.26
CA LEU A 50 -0.24 -4.70 -12.47
C LEU A 50 0.08 -4.70 -10.97
N THR A 51 1.21 -5.29 -10.57
CA THR A 51 1.58 -5.41 -9.15
C THR A 51 2.04 -4.09 -8.55
N HIS A 52 2.67 -3.24 -9.37
CA HIS A 52 3.12 -1.91 -8.98
C HIS A 52 2.05 -0.86 -9.29
N SER A 53 0.82 -1.12 -8.84
CA SER A 53 -0.31 -0.22 -9.03
C SER A 53 -1.29 -0.27 -7.86
N VAL A 54 -2.24 0.65 -7.87
CA VAL A 54 -3.40 0.65 -6.96
C VAL A 54 -4.33 -0.54 -7.19
N LEU A 55 -4.09 -1.37 -8.21
CA LEU A 55 -4.90 -2.56 -8.47
C LEU A 55 -4.92 -3.51 -7.27
N LEU A 56 -3.79 -3.74 -6.60
CA LEU A 56 -3.73 -4.69 -5.49
C LEU A 56 -4.71 -4.35 -4.35
N PRO A 57 -4.73 -3.14 -3.78
CA PRO A 57 -5.73 -2.79 -2.78
C PRO A 57 -7.17 -2.77 -3.32
N LEU A 58 -7.38 -2.44 -4.61
CA LEU A 58 -8.71 -2.53 -5.23
C LEU A 58 -9.21 -3.98 -5.32
N LEU A 59 -8.33 -4.93 -5.63
CA LEU A 59 -8.67 -6.35 -5.64
C LEU A 59 -9.05 -6.84 -4.24
N VAL A 60 -8.32 -6.43 -3.20
CA VAL A 60 -8.69 -6.76 -1.81
C VAL A 60 -10.06 -6.16 -1.46
N SER A 61 -10.30 -4.89 -1.80
CA SER A 61 -11.59 -4.21 -1.57
C SER A 61 -12.76 -4.93 -2.25
N TRP A 62 -12.54 -5.39 -3.49
CA TRP A 62 -13.60 -5.98 -4.30
C TRP A 62 -13.87 -7.45 -3.99
N PHE A 63 -12.81 -8.25 -3.80
CA PHE A 63 -12.91 -9.70 -3.68
C PHE A 63 -12.87 -10.21 -2.24
N LEU A 64 -12.40 -9.40 -1.28
CA LEU A 64 -12.31 -9.75 0.14
C LEU A 64 -12.97 -8.67 1.03
N PRO A 65 -14.21 -8.23 0.73
CA PRO A 65 -14.87 -7.16 1.49
C PRO A 65 -15.07 -7.49 2.97
N GLU A 66 -15.14 -8.78 3.32
CA GLU A 66 -15.26 -9.28 4.69
C GLU A 66 -14.05 -8.96 5.59
N LEU A 67 -12.89 -8.61 5.00
CA LEU A 67 -11.72 -8.15 5.76
C LEU A 67 -11.89 -6.73 6.29
N GLY A 68 -12.90 -6.00 5.84
CA GLY A 68 -13.25 -4.69 6.34
C GLY A 68 -12.37 -3.54 5.84
N PRO A 69 -12.78 -2.29 6.13
CA PRO A 69 -12.11 -1.09 5.63
C PRO A 69 -10.69 -0.92 6.18
N ALA A 70 -10.40 -1.37 7.41
CA ALA A 70 -9.05 -1.27 7.96
C ALA A 70 -8.04 -2.14 7.20
N ALA A 71 -8.44 -3.34 6.75
CA ALA A 71 -7.59 -4.20 5.93
C ALA A 71 -7.29 -3.54 4.58
N VAL A 72 -8.32 -3.05 3.88
CA VAL A 72 -8.16 -2.34 2.61
C VAL A 72 -7.26 -1.11 2.78
N ALA A 73 -7.46 -0.34 3.85
CA ALA A 73 -6.64 0.81 4.16
C ALA A 73 -5.18 0.44 4.41
N GLY A 74 -4.94 -0.64 5.15
CA GLY A 74 -3.60 -1.11 5.45
C GLY A 74 -2.87 -1.63 4.21
N VAL A 75 -3.55 -2.40 3.37
CA VAL A 75 -3.00 -2.84 2.08
C VAL A 75 -2.66 -1.64 1.21
N SER A 76 -3.57 -0.67 1.15
CA SER A 76 -3.38 0.57 0.38
C SER A 76 -2.16 1.37 0.86
N LEU A 77 -1.96 1.51 2.17
CA LEU A 77 -0.79 2.18 2.74
C LEU A 77 0.51 1.41 2.47
N GLY A 78 0.52 0.09 2.66
CA GLY A 78 1.70 -0.72 2.39
C GLY A 78 2.15 -0.62 0.94
N VAL A 79 1.20 -0.71 0.00
CA VAL A 79 1.44 -0.52 -1.44
C VAL A 79 1.91 0.90 -1.74
N ALA A 80 1.27 1.92 -1.16
CA ALA A 80 1.68 3.31 -1.36
C ALA A 80 3.14 3.56 -0.93
N VAL A 81 3.53 3.06 0.24
CA VAL A 81 4.90 3.19 0.77
C VAL A 81 5.91 2.47 -0.12
N HIS A 82 5.59 1.23 -0.54
CA HIS A 82 6.47 0.46 -1.43
C HIS A 82 6.71 1.20 -2.75
N LEU A 83 5.63 1.60 -3.44
CA LEU A 83 5.70 2.31 -4.71
C LEU A 83 6.44 3.64 -4.59
N ALA A 84 6.23 4.36 -3.48
CA ALA A 84 6.90 5.62 -3.23
C ALA A 84 8.40 5.45 -3.00
N ALA A 85 8.81 4.37 -2.32
CA ALA A 85 10.22 4.03 -2.18
C ALA A 85 10.87 3.67 -3.52
N ASP A 86 10.12 2.97 -4.38
CA ASP A 86 10.54 2.55 -5.70
C ASP A 86 10.72 3.69 -6.71
N LEU A 87 10.12 4.86 -6.47
CA LEU A 87 10.30 6.06 -7.30
C LEU A 87 11.76 6.48 -7.48
N LEU A 88 12.57 6.20 -6.47
CA LEU A 88 13.99 6.59 -6.44
C LEU A 88 14.91 5.50 -6.99
N SER A 89 14.34 4.38 -7.41
CA SER A 89 15.13 3.31 -8.01
C SER A 89 15.70 3.75 -9.37
N PRO A 90 16.80 3.10 -9.82
CA PRO A 90 17.43 3.45 -11.08
C PRO A 90 16.45 3.39 -12.26
N SER A 91 16.42 4.43 -13.09
CA SER A 91 15.53 4.54 -14.26
C SER A 91 15.98 3.69 -15.46
N HIS A 92 16.72 2.61 -15.24
CA HIS A 92 17.25 1.71 -16.26
C HIS A 92 17.22 0.25 -15.79
N GLY A 93 17.22 -0.68 -16.74
CA GLY A 93 17.18 -2.12 -16.46
C GLY A 93 15.94 -2.53 -15.66
N PHE A 94 16.17 -3.25 -14.58
CA PHE A 94 15.16 -3.81 -13.68
C PHE A 94 14.41 -2.75 -12.85
N GLY A 95 14.91 -1.52 -12.72
CA GLY A 95 14.22 -0.48 -11.96
C GLY A 95 13.03 0.18 -12.66
N ARG A 96 12.76 -0.19 -13.93
CA ARG A 96 11.61 0.33 -14.71
C ARG A 96 10.35 -0.50 -14.48
N VAL A 97 9.20 0.10 -14.72
CA VAL A 97 7.91 -0.62 -14.74
C VAL A 97 7.72 -1.26 -16.13
N TYR A 98 7.24 -2.50 -16.16
CA TYR A 98 7.05 -3.29 -17.38
C TYR A 98 5.61 -3.74 -17.55
N TRP A 99 5.19 -3.86 -18.81
CA TRP A 99 4.01 -4.63 -19.14
C TRP A 99 4.26 -6.12 -18.90
N PRO A 100 3.25 -6.88 -18.44
CA PRO A 100 3.35 -8.33 -18.39
C PRO A 100 3.41 -8.95 -19.81
N GLU A 101 3.55 -10.27 -19.88
CA GLU A 101 3.29 -11.06 -21.08
C GLU A 101 1.95 -10.65 -21.74
N PRO A 102 1.87 -10.62 -23.08
CA PRO A 102 2.88 -11.06 -24.05
C PRO A 102 3.88 -9.98 -24.48
N PHE A 103 3.84 -8.80 -23.87
CA PHE A 103 4.59 -7.65 -24.38
C PHE A 103 5.97 -7.54 -23.73
N GLN A 104 6.04 -7.65 -22.40
CA GLN A 104 7.29 -7.50 -21.64
C GLN A 104 8.09 -6.22 -22.00
N VAL A 105 7.39 -5.16 -22.39
CA VAL A 105 8.00 -3.87 -22.77
C VAL A 105 8.01 -2.90 -21.59
N SER A 106 9.11 -2.17 -21.42
CA SER A 106 9.22 -1.18 -20.33
C SER A 106 8.43 0.10 -20.65
N LEU A 107 7.83 0.72 -19.64
CA LEU A 107 7.23 2.06 -19.73
C LEU A 107 8.27 3.17 -19.95
N GLY A 108 9.56 2.86 -19.85
CA GLY A 108 10.65 3.81 -20.05
C GLY A 108 10.56 4.96 -19.04
N ARG A 109 10.63 6.20 -19.53
CA ARG A 109 10.53 7.42 -18.70
C ARG A 109 9.19 7.56 -17.95
N TRP A 110 8.15 6.87 -18.40
CA TRP A 110 6.84 6.92 -17.76
C TRP A 110 6.74 6.08 -16.49
N SER A 111 7.74 5.24 -16.20
CA SER A 111 7.77 4.39 -15.00
C SER A 111 7.65 5.21 -13.71
N ALA A 112 8.40 6.32 -13.60
CA ALA A 112 8.35 7.18 -12.42
C ALA A 112 6.97 7.84 -12.26
N LEU A 113 6.37 8.30 -13.36
CA LEU A 113 5.01 8.87 -13.32
C LEU A 113 3.99 7.80 -12.90
N TRP A 114 4.10 6.58 -13.44
CA TRP A 114 3.22 5.46 -13.08
C TRP A 114 3.29 5.14 -11.59
N LEU A 115 4.50 4.96 -11.05
CA LEU A 115 4.71 4.71 -9.62
C LEU A 115 4.16 5.84 -8.76
N MET A 116 4.39 7.09 -9.15
CA MET A 116 3.93 8.26 -8.38
C MET A 116 2.40 8.32 -8.31
N LEU A 117 1.73 8.22 -9.46
CA LEU A 117 0.28 8.30 -9.52
C LEU A 117 -0.37 7.15 -8.75
N ASN A 118 0.18 5.94 -8.83
CA ASN A 118 -0.34 4.79 -8.10
C ASN A 118 -0.04 4.87 -6.60
N ALA A 119 1.12 5.38 -6.20
CA ALA A 119 1.44 5.60 -4.80
C ALA A 119 0.49 6.62 -4.16
N LEU A 120 0.24 7.74 -4.85
CA LEU A 120 -0.72 8.76 -4.42
C LEU A 120 -2.16 8.22 -4.41
N GLY A 121 -2.56 7.47 -5.44
CA GLY A 121 -3.88 6.85 -5.54
C GLY A 121 -4.13 5.84 -4.42
N ALA A 122 -3.16 4.98 -4.13
CA ALA A 122 -3.22 4.03 -3.02
C ALA A 122 -3.24 4.76 -1.67
N SER A 123 -2.40 5.79 -1.48
CA SER A 123 -2.40 6.57 -0.25
C SER A 123 -3.73 7.30 -0.02
N TRP A 124 -4.35 7.84 -1.07
CA TRP A 124 -5.68 8.44 -0.99
C TRP A 124 -6.75 7.39 -0.66
N LEU A 125 -6.72 6.23 -1.34
CA LEU A 125 -7.65 5.13 -1.11
C LEU A 125 -7.63 4.68 0.36
N ALA A 126 -6.45 4.62 0.97
CA ALA A 126 -6.30 4.25 2.37
C ALA A 126 -7.13 5.12 3.33
N VAL A 127 -7.26 6.40 3.01
CA VAL A 127 -8.06 7.34 3.79
C VAL A 127 -9.52 7.26 3.38
N ALA A 128 -9.77 7.12 2.08
CA ALA A 128 -11.10 7.17 1.49
C ALA A 128 -12.01 6.08 2.08
N VAL A 129 -11.48 4.87 2.28
CA VAL A 129 -12.24 3.69 2.73
C VAL A 129 -12.47 3.63 4.23
N LEU A 130 -11.65 4.32 5.03
CA LEU A 130 -11.81 4.32 6.49
C LEU A 130 -13.07 5.10 6.91
N PRO A 131 -13.69 4.70 8.05
CA PRO A 131 -14.83 5.42 8.60
C PRO A 131 -14.55 6.92 8.77
N ALA A 132 -15.59 7.74 8.63
CA ALA A 132 -15.48 9.16 8.87
C ALA A 132 -15.06 9.43 10.33
N GLY A 133 -14.00 10.21 10.52
CA GLY A 133 -13.49 10.58 11.84
C GLY A 133 -12.00 10.92 11.81
N GLU A 134 -11.59 11.90 12.61
CA GLU A 134 -10.20 12.33 12.65
C GLU A 134 -9.27 11.27 13.26
N ALA A 135 -9.74 10.48 14.22
CA ALA A 135 -8.94 9.45 14.88
C ALA A 135 -8.39 8.41 13.88
N TRP A 136 -9.24 7.88 12.99
CA TRP A 136 -8.81 6.93 11.96
C TRP A 136 -7.83 7.54 10.97
N ARG A 137 -7.97 8.83 10.67
CA ARG A 137 -7.05 9.55 9.78
C ARG A 137 -5.67 9.70 10.40
N TYR A 138 -5.61 10.17 11.65
CA TYR A 138 -4.33 10.32 12.35
C TYR A 138 -3.67 8.96 12.60
N LEU A 139 -4.47 7.92 12.88
CA LEU A 139 -3.96 6.57 13.02
C LEU A 139 -3.35 6.08 11.70
N ALA A 140 -4.07 6.17 10.58
CA ALA A 140 -3.57 5.79 9.27
C ALA A 140 -2.31 6.57 8.88
N ALA A 141 -2.28 7.88 9.15
CA ALA A 141 -1.10 8.72 8.93
C ALA A 141 0.09 8.27 9.78
N GLY A 142 -0.13 7.99 11.07
CA GLY A 142 0.90 7.52 11.99
C GLY A 142 1.45 6.15 11.58
N VAL A 143 0.58 5.19 11.28
CA VAL A 143 0.98 3.85 10.82
C VAL A 143 1.73 3.95 9.48
N GLY A 144 1.21 4.72 8.53
CA GLY A 144 1.86 4.97 7.24
C GLY A 144 3.22 5.64 7.39
N ALA A 145 3.37 6.60 8.31
CA ALA A 145 4.64 7.26 8.58
C ALA A 145 5.68 6.31 9.19
N VAL A 146 5.27 5.47 10.15
CA VAL A 146 6.15 4.43 10.71
C VAL A 146 6.57 3.43 9.62
N ALA A 147 5.64 3.02 8.75
CA ALA A 147 5.94 2.14 7.63
C ALA A 147 6.91 2.80 6.63
N ALA A 148 6.69 4.06 6.26
CA ALA A 148 7.55 4.82 5.36
C ALA A 148 8.98 4.94 5.88
N VAL A 149 9.14 5.32 7.15
CA VAL A 149 10.45 5.41 7.81
C VAL A 149 11.10 4.03 7.91
N GLY A 150 10.34 3.04 8.40
CA GLY A 150 10.84 1.68 8.60
C GLY A 150 11.29 1.03 7.30
N TYR A 151 10.46 1.12 6.24
CA TYR A 151 10.74 0.54 4.94
C TYR A 151 11.90 1.28 4.25
N GLY A 152 11.84 2.61 4.14
CA GLY A 152 12.90 3.38 3.49
C GLY A 152 14.28 3.22 4.16
N LEU A 153 14.34 3.21 5.49
CA LEU A 153 15.62 3.09 6.19
C LEU A 153 16.16 1.66 6.28
N ARG A 154 15.29 0.65 6.43
CA ARG A 154 15.75 -0.75 6.62
C ARG A 154 15.86 -1.51 5.31
N LYS A 155 14.85 -1.38 4.43
CA LYS A 155 14.78 -2.10 3.17
C LYS A 155 15.56 -1.38 2.08
N GLU A 156 15.26 -0.11 1.82
CA GLU A 156 15.95 0.69 0.80
C GLU A 156 17.30 1.24 1.26
N ARG A 157 17.57 1.26 2.57
CA ARG A 157 18.77 1.87 3.17
C ARG A 157 18.98 3.32 2.71
N SER A 158 17.88 4.05 2.51
CA SER A 158 17.87 5.39 1.92
C SER A 158 16.94 6.33 2.69
N VAL A 159 17.54 7.41 3.22
CA VAL A 159 16.78 8.50 3.88
C VAL A 159 15.85 9.18 2.87
N LEU A 160 16.29 9.34 1.62
CA LEU A 160 15.47 9.96 0.59
C LEU A 160 14.23 9.11 0.28
N SER A 161 14.35 7.77 0.23
CA SER A 161 13.19 6.89 0.03
C SER A 161 12.19 7.01 1.18
N ALA A 162 12.67 7.11 2.42
CA ALA A 162 11.81 7.35 3.58
C ALA A 162 11.08 8.70 3.48
N LEU A 163 11.78 9.77 3.09
CA LEU A 163 11.18 11.10 2.95
C LEU A 163 10.14 11.16 1.82
N VAL A 164 10.40 10.53 0.68
CA VAL A 164 9.44 10.47 -0.43
C VAL A 164 8.20 9.68 -0.04
N ALA A 165 8.37 8.51 0.61
CA ALA A 165 7.25 7.74 1.12
C ALA A 165 6.43 8.51 2.17
N LEU A 166 7.08 9.25 3.07
CA LEU A 166 6.39 10.14 4.02
C LEU A 166 5.60 11.24 3.29
N GLY A 167 6.18 11.85 2.27
CA GLY A 167 5.52 12.86 1.44
C GLY A 167 4.27 12.31 0.75
N VAL A 168 4.33 11.09 0.21
CA VAL A 168 3.18 10.42 -0.41
C VAL A 168 2.09 10.13 0.62
N VAL A 169 2.44 9.57 1.79
CA VAL A 169 1.49 9.32 2.87
C VAL A 169 0.78 10.62 3.27
N ALA A 170 1.54 11.70 3.50
CA ALA A 170 0.98 13.00 3.84
C ALA A 170 0.06 13.57 2.74
N ALA A 171 0.45 13.44 1.48
CA ALA A 171 -0.33 13.92 0.35
C ALA A 171 -1.68 13.20 0.22
N GLY A 172 -1.73 11.88 0.46
CA GLY A 172 -2.99 11.13 0.44
C GLY A 172 -4.00 11.59 1.50
N HIS A 173 -3.54 12.19 2.60
CA HIS A 173 -4.40 12.74 3.66
C HIS A 173 -4.91 14.17 3.37
N ALA A 174 -4.28 14.87 2.42
CA ALA A 174 -4.57 16.28 2.13
C ALA A 174 -5.99 16.56 1.61
N PRO A 175 -6.60 15.79 0.69
CA PRO A 175 -7.90 16.15 0.10
C PRO A 175 -9.05 16.31 1.12
N ARG A 176 -8.99 15.64 2.27
CA ARG A 176 -9.98 15.78 3.36
C ARG A 176 -9.65 16.87 4.39
N TRP A 177 -8.52 17.57 4.25
CA TRP A 177 -8.26 18.82 4.99
C TRP A 177 -8.88 20.03 4.30
N TRP A 178 -9.20 19.93 3.01
CA TRP A 178 -9.73 21.04 2.20
C TRP A 178 -11.25 20.96 1.98
N LEU A 179 -11.82 19.76 2.17
CA LEU A 179 -13.25 19.48 1.98
C LEU A 179 -14.02 19.30 3.30
N GLY A 180 -13.37 19.57 4.44
CA GLY A 180 -13.95 19.51 5.78
C GLY A 180 -14.20 20.90 6.34
#